data_AF-A0A2V9Q9Q5-F1
#
_entry.id   AF-A0A2V9Q9Q5-F1
#
_cell.length_a   1.000
_cell.length_b   1.000
_cell.length_c   1.000
_cell.angle_alpha   90.00
_cell.angle_beta   90.00
_cell.angle_gamma   90.00
#
_symmetry.space_group_name_H-M   'P 1'
#
loop_
_entity.id
_entity.type
_entity.pdbx_description
1 polymer ?
#
loop_
_entity_poly.entity_id
_entity_poly.type
_entity_poly.pdbx_seq_one_letter_code
_entity_poly.pdbx_strand_id
1 'polypeptide(L)'
;MASELLWILFHVPFGLLVYRSRFLPRILGVWLIIVGFAYLALSFTGLMLPAYEHKVWNFAQPVLFGEVAIMLWLAIMGAKEPRLAARS
;
A
#
# COMPACT_ATOMS: atom_id res chain seq x y z
N MET A 1 14.08 10.88 -5.70
CA MET A 1 14.66 10.83 -4.34
C MET A 1 13.74 11.40 -3.25
N ALA A 2 13.37 12.69 -3.27
CA ALA A 2 12.56 13.29 -2.20
C ALA A 2 11.09 12.79 -2.16
N SER A 3 10.52 12.49 -3.32
CA SER A 3 9.17 11.95 -3.48
C SER A 3 9.03 10.57 -2.83
N GLU A 4 9.98 9.67 -3.04
CA GLU A 4 9.90 8.29 -2.55
C GLU A 4 9.87 8.22 -1.02
N LEU A 5 10.60 9.12 -0.34
CA LEU A 5 10.59 9.23 1.12
C LEU A 5 9.22 9.63 1.67
N LEU A 6 8.52 10.55 1.01
CA LEU A 6 7.15 10.94 1.37
C LEU A 6 6.16 9.78 1.17
N TRP A 7 6.31 9.05 0.06
CA TRP A 7 5.47 7.88 -0.23
C TRP A 7 5.66 6.74 0.77
N ILE A 8 6.90 6.46 1.18
CA ILE A 8 7.22 5.49 2.24
C ILE A 8 6.62 5.93 3.58
N LEU A 9 6.85 7.20 3.95
CA LEU A 9 6.34 7.78 5.19
C LEU A 9 4.81 7.80 5.23
N PHE A 10 4.13 7.86 4.08
CA PHE A 10 2.68 7.78 4.00
C PHE A 10 2.18 6.32 4.07
N HIS A 11 2.80 5.39 3.35
CA HIS A 11 2.37 3.99 3.26
C HIS A 11 2.46 3.24 4.59
N VAL A 12 3.50 3.49 5.38
CA VAL A 12 3.70 2.81 6.68
C VAL A 12 2.59 3.13 7.70
N PRO A 13 2.32 4.40 8.05
CA PRO A 13 1.24 4.74 8.96
C PRO A 13 -0.13 4.44 8.36
N PHE A 14 -0.32 4.59 7.05
CA PHE A 14 -1.58 4.24 6.39
C PHE A 14 -1.85 2.73 6.47
N GLY A 15 -0.87 1.87 6.14
CA GLY A 15 -0.96 0.42 6.29
C GLY A 15 -1.19 -0.02 7.74
N LEU A 16 -0.57 0.66 8.71
CA LEU A 16 -0.80 0.43 10.14
C LEU A 16 -2.23 0.81 10.57
N LEU A 17 -2.76 1.93 10.07
CA LEU A 17 -4.16 2.31 10.29
C LEU A 17 -5.12 1.28 9.72
N VAL A 18 -4.88 0.81 8.49
CA VAL A 18 -5.65 -0.25 7.82
C VAL A 18 -5.61 -1.55 8.66
N TYR A 19 -4.44 -1.91 9.19
CA TYR A 19 -4.29 -3.09 10.05
C TYR A 19 -5.06 -2.97 11.38
N ARG A 20 -5.08 -1.77 11.98
CA ARG A 20 -5.82 -1.50 13.22
C ARG A 20 -7.32 -1.35 13.01
N SER A 21 -7.72 -0.78 11.87
CA SER A 21 -9.10 -0.59 11.51
C SER A 21 -9.70 -1.95 11.15
N ARG A 22 -10.41 -2.58 12.09
CA ARG A 22 -11.14 -3.85 11.85
C ARG A 22 -12.15 -3.77 10.68
N PHE A 23 -12.34 -2.59 10.11
CA PHE A 23 -13.12 -2.31 8.91
C PHE A 23 -12.46 -2.83 7.62
N LEU A 24 -11.12 -2.87 7.59
CA LEU A 24 -10.33 -3.30 6.44
C LEU A 24 -9.64 -4.65 6.74
N PRO A 25 -9.49 -5.54 5.74
CA PRO A 25 -8.79 -6.80 5.92
C PRO A 25 -7.34 -6.51 6.30
N ARG A 26 -6.90 -7.08 7.43
CA ARG A 26 -5.52 -6.95 7.93
C ARG A 26 -4.47 -7.32 6.89
N ILE A 27 -4.81 -8.24 5.98
CA ILE A 27 -3.97 -8.67 4.86
C ILE A 27 -3.62 -7.50 3.95
N LEU A 28 -4.57 -6.61 3.64
CA LEU A 28 -4.31 -5.42 2.82
C LEU A 28 -3.41 -4.41 3.54
N GLY A 29 -3.55 -4.28 4.86
CA GLY A 29 -2.68 -3.42 5.67
C GLY A 29 -1.22 -3.90 5.68
N VAL A 30 -1.00 -5.20 5.86
CA VAL A 30 0.35 -5.81 5.75
C VAL A 30 0.90 -5.64 4.34
N TRP A 31 0.07 -5.84 3.31
CA TRP A 31 0.49 -5.66 1.92
C TRP A 31 0.94 -4.22 1.64
N LEU A 32 0.25 -3.22 2.20
CA LEU A 32 0.64 -1.81 2.09
C LEU A 32 1.98 -1.48 2.73
N ILE A 33 2.27 -2.09 3.88
CA ILE A 33 3.57 -1.93 4.54
C ILE A 33 4.67 -2.52 3.63
N ILE A 34 4.41 -3.67 3.00
CA ILE A 34 5.34 -4.30 2.05
C ILE A 34 5.54 -3.41 0.81
N VAL A 35 4.51 -2.72 0.31
CA VAL A 35 4.63 -1.71 -0.76
C VAL A 35 5.58 -0.58 -0.38
N GLY A 36 5.42 -0.03 0.83
CA GLY A 36 6.35 1.00 1.34
C GLY A 36 7.80 0.50 1.38
N PHE A 37 8.02 -0.73 1.84
CA PHE A 37 9.36 -1.34 1.84
C PHE A 37 9.90 -1.64 0.43
N ALA A 38 9.06 -2.00 -0.53
CA ALA A 38 9.47 -2.21 -1.92
C ALA A 38 9.95 -0.89 -2.56
N TYR A 39 9.28 0.23 -2.28
CA TYR A 39 9.74 1.56 -2.70
C TYR A 39 11.11 1.90 -2.10
N LEU A 40 11.31 1.60 -0.81
CA LEU A 40 12.62 1.79 -0.16
C LEU A 40 13.71 0.95 -0.83
N ALA A 41 13.42 -0.32 -1.14
CA ALA A 41 14.34 -1.20 -1.84
C ALA A 41 14.67 -0.69 -3.24
N LEU A 42 13.66 -0.21 -4.00
CA LEU A 42 13.84 0.40 -5.32
C LEU A 42 14.77 1.63 -5.25
N SER A 43 14.53 2.54 -4.32
CA SER A 43 15.40 3.71 -4.11
C SER A 43 16.84 3.31 -3.72
N PHE A 44 17.01 2.28 -2.88
CA PHE A 44 18.32 1.75 -2.53
C PHE A 44 19.03 1.08 -3.71
N THR A 45 18.33 0.29 -4.52
CA THR A 45 18.92 -0.34 -5.72
C THR A 45 19.27 0.66 -6.80
N GLY A 46 18.47 1.70 -6.99
CA GLY A 46 18.79 2.79 -7.91
C GLY A 46 20.05 3.56 -7.52
N LEU A 47 20.40 3.58 -6.23
CA LEU A 47 21.59 4.24 -5.70
C LEU A 47 22.84 3.34 -5.68
N MET A 48 22.72 2.06 -5.31
CA MET A 48 23.90 1.19 -5.12
C MET A 48 24.21 0.27 -6.30
N LEU A 49 23.21 -0.27 -7.03
CA LEU A 49 23.45 -1.22 -8.13
C LEU A 49 22.32 -1.19 -9.18
N PRO A 50 22.46 -0.42 -10.28
CA PRO A 50 21.48 -0.42 -11.37
C PRO A 50 21.33 -1.80 -12.05
N ALA A 51 22.33 -2.68 -11.92
CA ALA A 51 22.26 -4.05 -12.45
C ALA A 51 21.21 -4.96 -11.76
N TYR A 52 20.74 -4.61 -10.56
CA TYR A 52 19.71 -5.37 -9.83
C TYR A 52 18.30 -4.80 -9.98
N GLU A 53 18.17 -3.63 -10.62
CA GLU A 53 16.92 -2.92 -10.81
C GLU A 53 15.86 -3.81 -11.48
N HIS A 54 16.27 -4.64 -12.45
CA HIS A 54 15.34 -5.51 -13.17
C HIS A 54 14.74 -6.64 -12.31
N LYS A 55 15.50 -7.18 -11.35
CA LYS A 55 14.99 -8.21 -10.42
C LYS A 55 14.06 -7.60 -9.38
N VAL A 56 14.42 -6.43 -8.86
CA VAL A 56 13.59 -5.71 -7.88
C VAL A 56 12.31 -5.21 -8.51
N TRP A 57 12.35 -4.72 -9.76
CA TRP A 57 11.16 -4.34 -10.51
C TRP A 57 10.18 -5.50 -10.67
N ASN A 58 10.67 -6.68 -11.04
CA ASN A 58 9.83 -7.86 -11.22
C ASN A 58 9.19 -8.34 -9.89
N PHE A 59 9.89 -8.13 -8.77
CA PHE A 59 9.37 -8.44 -7.43
C PHE A 59 8.44 -7.35 -6.89
N ALA A 60 8.67 -6.09 -7.25
CA ALA A 60 7.86 -4.95 -6.86
C ALA A 60 6.54 -4.87 -7.62
N GLN A 61 6.48 -5.36 -8.87
CA GLN A 61 5.23 -5.40 -9.65
C GLN A 61 4.03 -6.04 -8.92
N PRO A 62 4.12 -7.28 -8.40
CA PRO A 62 3.01 -7.87 -7.65
C PRO A 62 2.79 -7.19 -6.30
N VAL A 63 3.82 -6.57 -5.73
CA VAL A 63 3.70 -5.83 -4.47
C VAL A 63 2.89 -4.55 -4.68
N LEU A 64 3.18 -3.77 -5.73
CA LEU A 64 2.46 -2.55 -6.13
C LEU A 64 0.96 -2.79 -6.37
N PHE A 65 0.59 -4.01 -6.76
CA PHE A 65 -0.81 -4.41 -6.88
C PHE A 65 -1.58 -4.30 -5.54
N GLY A 66 -0.89 -4.26 -4.40
CA GLY A 66 -1.48 -4.02 -3.10
C GLY A 66 -2.19 -2.67 -2.98
N GLU A 67 -1.70 -1.63 -3.66
CA GLU A 67 -2.40 -0.33 -3.73
C GLU A 67 -3.72 -0.45 -4.50
N VAL A 68 -3.69 -1.12 -5.65
CA VAL A 68 -4.90 -1.35 -6.46
C VAL A 68 -5.90 -2.21 -5.70
N ALA A 69 -5.43 -3.23 -4.99
CA ALA A 69 -6.26 -4.08 -4.15
C ALA A 69 -6.92 -3.30 -3.01
N ILE A 70 -6.20 -2.39 -2.35
CA ILE A 70 -6.79 -1.56 -1.30
C ILE A 70 -7.76 -0.53 -1.86
N MET A 71 -7.46 0.07 -3.01
CA MET A 71 -8.38 0.98 -3.70
C MET A 71 -9.68 0.27 -4.11
N LEU A 72 -9.58 -0.92 -4.69
CA LEU A 72 -10.74 -1.72 -5.07
C LEU A 72 -11.56 -2.13 -3.84
N TRP A 73 -10.90 -2.53 -2.76
CA TRP A 73 -11.58 -2.84 -1.50
C TRP A 73 -12.32 -1.62 -0.94
N LEU A 74 -11.65 -0.46 -0.90
CA LEU A 74 -12.27 0.79 -0.45
C LEU A 74 -13.43 1.23 -1.37
N ALA A 75 -13.33 1.05 -2.68
CA ALA A 75 -14.41 1.35 -3.62
C ALA A 75 -15.65 0.46 -3.38
N ILE A 76 -15.45 -0.83 -3.08
CA ILE A 76 -16.55 -1.78 -2.88
C ILE A 76 -17.13 -1.68 -1.46
N MET A 77 -16.27 -1.68 -0.44
CA MET A 77 -16.68 -1.73 0.97
C MET A 77 -16.85 -0.34 1.60
N GLY A 78 -16.11 0.67 1.14
CA GLY A 78 -16.35 2.06 1.53
C GLY A 78 -17.66 2.62 0.96
N ALA A 79 -18.10 2.11 -0.19
CA ALA A 79 -19.44 2.39 -0.73
C ALA A 79 -20.57 1.69 0.05
N LYS A 80 -20.24 0.71 0.91
CA LYS A 80 -21.18 0.16 1.89
C LYS A 80 -21.19 1.08 3.11
N GLU A 81 -21.77 2.26 2.98
CA GLU A 81 -22.33 2.90 4.15
C GLU A 81 -23.35 1.94 4.78
N PRO A 82 -23.33 1.75 6.10
CA PRO A 82 -24.54 1.35 6.80
C PRO A 82 -25.55 2.47 6.55
N ARG A 83 -26.45 2.28 5.59
CA ARG A 83 -27.69 3.07 5.46
C ARG A 83 -28.48 2.89 6.75
N LEU A 84 -28.11 3.62 7.79
CA LEU A 84 -28.73 3.58 9.12
C LEU A 84 -29.18 4.96 9.60
N ALA A 85 -29.26 5.96 8.72
CA ALA A 85 -29.66 7.32 9.11
C ALA A 85 -30.65 8.00 8.14
N ALA A 86 -31.62 7.27 7.58
CA ALA A 86 -32.74 7.91 6.86
C ALA A 86 -34.04 7.09 6.88
N ARG A 87 -34.32 6.38 7.99
CA ARG A 87 -35.65 5.80 8.22
C ARG A 87 -35.91 5.53 9.72
N SER A 88 -36.35 6.56 10.42
CA SER A 88 -37.30 6.46 11.54
C SER A 88 -37.93 7.83 11.77
#